data_AF-A0A1F9HAQ5-F1
#
_entry.id   AF-A0A1F9HAQ5-F1
#
_cell.length_a   1.000
_cell.length_b   1.000
_cell.length_c   1.000
_cell.angle_alpha   90.00
_cell.angle_beta   90.00
_cell.angle_gamma   90.00
#
_symmetry.space_group_name_H-M   'P 1'
#
loop_
_entity.id
_entity.type
_entity.pdbx_description
1 polymer ?
#
loop_
_entity_poly.entity_id
_entity_poly.type
_entity_poly.pdbx_seq_one_letter_code
_entity_poly.pdbx_strand_id
1 'polypeptide(L)'
;MKKGIILAAVMSVFLIGEAQAGGPITVAPASGTSSAWASGDISLSPEGGTCGSFTRTEMITKIETNVAYWTDVSGISLTIILDTADITDDVTSCNYTDYYVDSSDDAGLTDSINPVIFDDDAEIVAELFGSGNQYVVLGFAGPDGFTSNYETMVDGQAFFNCRCLSGNPNGDCPGGITFSEDDLNFTVTHEIGHLIGLDHTQANQALAEAGCNDAVAGDCDDIPTMYPQSVDPADQISPARDDEVAILSLYGLATMNAASCTVTGSLTDARGRPLRCMDVQATTSNTADTITYVSGSNAVYTDSDSDGYSDDDGECTSSCGAFTLRGLSPSKTYTVRARPVDADWISGSSVGPCVHGQLTGVQVETLATITSGTCVAGATSAQGTISTSSCGGDISAASGCTGTTGDFDGDGDTECCSGDAAGVDGSSTLVRALTDDEDQSVEVQAGVTLARALLGTPLDNILAAATCSTSSSSSTSSSGCSFVKNTFSSQGSWVSIFLVLISLGGLYFHRKKKSCS
;
A
#
# COMPACT_ATOMS: atom_id res chain seq x y z
N MET A 1 13.61 -4.54 22.04
CA MET A 1 12.51 -4.97 21.16
C MET A 1 11.67 -3.74 20.93
N LYS A 2 12.05 -2.94 19.94
CA LYS A 2 11.34 -1.72 19.53
C LYS A 2 10.16 -2.15 18.66
N LYS A 3 9.01 -1.53 18.86
CA LYS A 3 7.77 -1.81 18.12
C LYS A 3 7.84 -0.95 16.86
N GLY A 4 7.98 -1.55 15.69
CA GLY A 4 7.64 -0.86 14.45
C GLY A 4 6.16 -0.52 14.49
N ILE A 5 5.81 0.75 14.24
CA ILE A 5 4.43 1.18 14.09
C ILE A 5 4.08 0.91 12.62
N ILE A 6 3.14 -0.01 12.40
CA ILE A 6 2.55 -0.22 11.07
C ILE A 6 1.63 0.98 10.85
N LEU A 7 1.97 1.88 9.91
CA LEU A 7 0.93 2.71 9.29
C LEU A 7 0.06 1.74 8.50
N ALA A 8 -1.13 1.45 8.99
CA ALA A 8 -2.15 0.86 8.15
C ALA A 8 -2.83 2.04 7.45
N ALA A 9 -2.51 2.30 6.19
CA ALA A 9 -3.49 2.94 5.33
C ALA A 9 -4.53 1.84 5.07
N VAL A 10 -5.78 2.07 5.44
CA VAL A 10 -6.86 1.16 5.03
C VAL A 10 -7.54 1.91 3.88
N MET A 11 -7.34 1.46 2.66
CA MET A 11 -8.09 2.00 1.53
C MET A 11 -9.48 1.34 1.54
N SER A 12 -10.53 2.14 1.66
CA SER A 12 -11.91 1.65 1.58
C SER A 12 -12.16 1.03 0.22
N VAL A 13 -12.85 -0.10 0.24
CA VAL A 13 -13.38 -0.80 -0.93
C VAL A 13 -14.33 0.14 -1.69
N PHE A 14 -13.89 0.49 -2.91
CA PHE A 14 -14.53 1.17 -4.06
C PHE A 14 -14.25 2.67 -4.33
N LEU A 15 -13.76 2.86 -5.57
CA LEU A 15 -13.45 4.07 -6.35
C LEU A 15 -12.20 4.88 -5.96
N ILE A 16 -11.22 4.22 -5.34
CA ILE A 16 -9.91 4.79 -5.05
C ILE A 16 -8.86 3.77 -5.51
N GLY A 17 -7.98 4.20 -6.41
CA GLY A 17 -7.09 3.31 -7.15
C GLY A 17 -6.12 2.53 -6.26
N GLU A 18 -5.89 1.26 -6.59
CA GLU A 18 -4.79 0.48 -6.04
C GLU A 18 -3.46 1.12 -6.47
N ALA A 19 -2.91 1.92 -5.57
CA ALA A 19 -1.52 1.97 -5.18
C ALA A 19 -0.52 1.17 -6.07
N GLN A 20 0.28 1.87 -6.91
CA GLN A 20 1.32 1.41 -7.85
C GLN A 20 2.79 1.60 -7.39
N ALA A 21 3.55 0.56 -7.07
CA ALA A 21 4.83 0.82 -6.40
C ALA A 21 5.92 1.56 -7.18
N GLY A 22 6.51 2.57 -6.52
CA GLY A 22 7.44 3.53 -7.13
C GLY A 22 6.80 4.30 -8.30
N GLY A 23 5.47 4.34 -8.33
CA GLY A 23 4.66 4.72 -9.48
C GLY A 23 3.45 5.58 -9.10
N PRO A 24 2.57 5.84 -10.08
CA PRO A 24 1.43 6.75 -9.90
C PRO A 24 0.27 6.04 -9.20
N ILE A 25 -0.34 6.58 -8.13
CA ILE A 25 -1.46 5.95 -7.37
C ILE A 25 -2.71 5.58 -8.23
N THR A 26 -2.81 6.13 -9.43
CA THR A 26 -3.88 5.79 -10.37
C THR A 26 -3.38 5.89 -11.80
N VAL A 27 -3.91 5.02 -12.66
CA VAL A 27 -3.60 4.99 -14.09
C VAL A 27 -4.88 4.91 -14.90
N ALA A 28 -4.97 5.75 -15.93
CA ALA A 28 -6.10 5.81 -16.85
C ALA A 28 -6.27 4.47 -17.62
N PRO A 29 -7.41 3.76 -17.48
CA PRO A 29 -7.59 2.41 -18.00
C PRO A 29 -7.30 2.29 -19.50
N ALA A 30 -7.82 3.23 -20.30
CA ALA A 30 -7.77 3.18 -21.76
C ALA A 30 -6.42 3.60 -22.36
N SER A 31 -5.59 4.36 -21.63
CA SER A 31 -4.34 4.92 -22.16
C SER A 31 -3.09 4.45 -21.42
N GLY A 32 -3.21 3.88 -20.22
CA GLY A 32 -2.06 3.55 -19.36
C GLY A 32 -1.36 4.79 -18.83
N THR A 33 -1.98 5.97 -18.95
CA THR A 33 -1.39 7.25 -18.52
C THR A 33 -1.54 7.40 -17.01
N SER A 34 -0.44 7.70 -16.33
CA SER A 34 -0.43 8.09 -14.92
C SER A 34 -1.34 9.28 -14.68
N SER A 35 -2.27 9.17 -13.74
CA SER A 35 -3.14 10.27 -13.32
C SER A 35 -2.30 11.31 -12.56
N ALA A 36 -2.59 12.59 -12.78
CA ALA A 36 -1.95 13.70 -12.07
C ALA A 36 -2.88 14.92 -12.02
N TRP A 37 -2.57 15.88 -11.15
CA TRP A 37 -3.28 17.16 -11.11
C TRP A 37 -2.97 18.01 -12.36
N ALA A 38 -3.99 18.45 -13.09
CA ALA A 38 -3.81 19.06 -14.43
C ALA A 38 -3.02 20.38 -14.46
N SER A 39 -3.18 21.25 -13.46
CA SER A 39 -2.45 22.52 -13.37
C SER A 39 -1.13 22.40 -12.60
N GLY A 40 -0.93 21.30 -11.87
CA GLY A 40 0.02 21.24 -10.77
C GLY A 40 -0.28 22.25 -9.65
N ASP A 41 -1.37 23.02 -9.72
CA ASP A 41 -1.78 23.93 -8.64
C ASP A 41 -2.92 23.25 -7.87
N ILE A 42 -2.68 22.92 -6.60
CA ILE A 42 -3.63 22.24 -5.71
C ILE A 42 -3.97 23.17 -4.56
N SER A 43 -5.26 23.30 -4.24
CA SER A 43 -5.73 24.07 -3.09
C SER A 43 -6.27 23.12 -2.03
N LEU A 44 -5.52 22.93 -0.95
CA LEU A 44 -5.96 22.14 0.19
C LEU A 44 -6.73 23.02 1.17
N SER A 45 -7.76 22.48 1.81
CA SER A 45 -8.66 23.23 2.68
C SER A 45 -8.61 22.66 4.11
N PRO A 46 -7.66 23.10 4.96
CA PRO A 46 -7.57 22.63 6.34
C PRO A 46 -8.74 23.08 7.19
N GLU A 47 -9.20 22.16 8.03
CA GLU A 47 -10.38 22.33 8.86
C GLU A 47 -10.20 23.26 10.10
N GLY A 48 -11.31 23.54 10.80
CA GLY A 48 -11.43 24.42 11.96
C GLY A 48 -10.78 23.93 13.24
N GLY A 49 -10.64 22.62 13.37
CA GLY A 49 -10.36 21.92 14.61
C GLY A 49 -8.92 21.98 15.12
N THR A 50 -8.68 21.17 16.15
CA THR A 50 -7.36 20.92 16.73
C THR A 50 -6.90 19.50 16.41
N CYS A 51 -5.59 19.27 16.44
CA CYS A 51 -5.00 17.93 16.37
C CYS A 51 -4.18 17.70 17.64
N GLY A 52 -4.80 17.06 18.62
CA GLY A 52 -4.32 16.91 19.98
C GLY A 52 -4.01 18.24 20.65
N SER A 53 -2.75 18.46 21.01
CA SER A 53 -2.31 19.71 21.61
C SER A 53 -2.08 20.83 20.59
N PHE A 54 -2.10 20.54 19.29
CA PHE A 54 -1.86 21.52 18.24
C PHE A 54 -3.14 22.26 17.88
N THR A 55 -3.08 23.58 17.95
CA THR A 55 -4.11 24.48 17.43
C THR A 55 -4.18 24.41 15.91
N ARG A 56 -5.31 24.84 15.33
CA ARG A 56 -5.45 25.02 13.87
C ARG A 56 -4.26 25.74 13.23
N THR A 57 -3.81 26.84 13.84
CA THR A 57 -2.67 27.62 13.30
C THR A 57 -1.38 26.81 13.30
N GLU A 58 -1.12 26.02 14.35
CA GLU A 58 0.06 25.15 14.41
C GLU A 58 -0.04 24.03 13.37
N MET A 59 -1.22 23.44 13.18
CA MET A 59 -1.43 22.42 12.14
C MET A 59 -1.27 22.97 10.73
N ILE A 60 -1.76 24.18 10.45
CA ILE A 60 -1.52 24.86 9.16
C ILE A 60 -0.02 25.02 8.92
N THR A 61 0.75 25.50 9.89
CA THR A 61 2.21 25.63 9.75
C THR A 61 2.91 24.29 9.52
N LYS A 62 2.41 23.22 10.14
CA LYS A 62 2.91 21.85 9.90
C LYS A 62 2.65 21.40 8.48
N ILE A 63 1.41 21.55 8.00
CA ILE A 63 1.04 21.21 6.63
C ILE A 63 1.90 22.01 5.63
N GLU A 64 2.04 23.33 5.81
CA GLU A 64 2.89 24.17 4.96
C GLU A 64 4.34 23.66 4.91
N THR A 65 4.90 23.27 6.05
CA THR A 65 6.26 22.73 6.15
C THR A 65 6.38 21.40 5.45
N ASN A 66 5.42 20.50 5.65
CA ASN A 66 5.49 19.13 5.14
C ASN A 66 5.20 19.07 3.64
N VAL A 67 4.27 19.89 3.16
CA VAL A 67 4.03 20.12 1.72
C VAL A 67 5.28 20.63 1.01
N ALA A 68 6.07 21.48 1.67
CA ALA A 68 7.29 22.03 1.07
C ALA A 68 8.30 20.95 0.68
N TYR A 69 8.37 19.82 1.42
CA TYR A 69 9.23 18.70 1.02
C TYR A 69 8.95 18.18 -0.38
N TRP A 70 7.67 18.18 -0.80
CA TRP A 70 7.28 17.80 -2.15
C TRP A 70 7.47 18.94 -3.15
N THR A 71 7.01 20.16 -2.84
CA THR A 71 7.07 21.28 -3.79
C THR A 71 8.49 21.78 -4.06
N ASP A 72 9.43 21.54 -3.15
CA ASP A 72 10.82 21.95 -3.27
C ASP A 72 11.69 20.98 -4.08
N VAL A 73 11.15 19.81 -4.48
CA VAL A 73 11.89 18.85 -5.34
C VAL A 73 12.27 19.54 -6.66
N SER A 74 13.56 19.53 -6.96
CA SER A 74 14.08 20.30 -8.10
C SER A 74 13.58 19.76 -9.44
N GLY A 75 12.92 20.62 -10.23
CA GLY A 75 12.54 20.32 -11.61
C GLY A 75 11.09 19.89 -11.82
N ILE A 76 10.29 19.85 -10.75
CA ILE A 76 8.84 19.70 -10.83
C ILE A 76 8.14 21.04 -11.08
N SER A 77 6.90 20.96 -11.53
CA SER A 77 5.93 22.06 -11.65
C SER A 77 4.69 21.71 -10.83
N LEU A 78 4.78 21.92 -9.52
CA LEU A 78 3.73 21.65 -8.54
C LEU A 78 3.71 22.81 -7.53
N THR A 79 2.54 23.40 -7.33
CA THR A 79 2.25 24.39 -6.29
C THR A 79 1.12 23.84 -5.44
N ILE A 80 1.28 23.88 -4.13
CA ILE A 80 0.20 23.57 -3.19
C ILE A 80 -0.03 24.81 -2.36
N ILE A 81 -1.29 25.25 -2.28
CA ILE A 81 -1.72 26.38 -1.46
C ILE A 81 -2.73 25.88 -0.43
N LEU A 82 -2.80 26.55 0.72
CA LEU A 82 -3.78 26.26 1.75
C LEU A 82 -4.88 27.32 1.73
N ASP A 83 -6.11 26.92 1.41
CA ASP A 83 -7.30 27.75 1.59
C ASP A 83 -7.88 27.53 2.99
N THR A 84 -7.65 28.51 3.85
CA THR A 84 -8.10 28.46 5.24
C THR A 84 -9.54 28.96 5.44
N ALA A 85 -10.20 29.41 4.37
CA ALA A 85 -11.54 29.99 4.42
C ALA A 85 -12.67 29.00 4.09
N ASP A 86 -12.37 27.89 3.41
CA ASP A 86 -13.39 26.93 2.95
C ASP A 86 -14.01 26.13 4.10
N ILE A 87 -13.17 25.57 4.98
CA ILE A 87 -13.61 24.74 6.12
C ILE A 87 -13.23 25.48 7.40
N THR A 88 -14.14 26.30 7.94
CA THR A 88 -13.90 27.06 9.19
C THR A 88 -14.34 26.32 10.45
N ASP A 89 -15.19 25.30 10.29
CA ASP A 89 -15.77 24.54 11.38
C ASP A 89 -14.86 23.37 11.78
N ASP A 90 -14.96 22.95 13.05
CA ASP A 90 -14.34 21.74 13.57
C ASP A 90 -15.05 20.51 12.99
N VAL A 91 -14.31 19.66 12.29
CA VAL A 91 -14.80 18.49 11.58
C VAL A 91 -14.61 17.27 12.47
N THR A 92 -15.74 16.66 12.81
CA THR A 92 -15.83 15.51 13.72
C THR A 92 -16.71 14.45 13.09
N SER A 93 -16.91 13.32 13.78
CA SER A 93 -17.88 12.28 13.37
C SER A 93 -19.32 12.81 13.15
N CYS A 94 -19.62 14.02 13.61
CA CYS A 94 -20.91 14.67 13.44
C CYS A 94 -21.16 15.30 12.06
N ASN A 95 -20.10 15.75 11.38
CA ASN A 95 -20.19 16.57 10.16
C ASN A 95 -19.16 16.18 9.10
N TYR A 96 -18.27 15.22 9.33
CA TYR A 96 -17.27 14.82 8.33
C TYR A 96 -17.89 14.39 6.99
N THR A 97 -19.12 13.84 6.99
CA THR A 97 -19.84 13.47 5.76
C THR A 97 -20.23 14.64 4.88
N ASP A 98 -20.11 15.88 5.36
CA ASP A 98 -20.31 17.07 4.52
C ASP A 98 -19.09 17.38 3.64
N TYR A 99 -17.94 16.73 3.94
CA TYR A 99 -16.66 16.93 3.24
C TYR A 99 -16.06 15.63 2.71
N TYR A 100 -16.39 14.47 3.31
CA TYR A 100 -15.89 13.17 2.91
C TYR A 100 -16.59 12.67 1.66
N VAL A 101 -15.80 12.38 0.64
CA VAL A 101 -16.27 11.80 -0.62
C VAL A 101 -16.03 10.29 -0.61
N ASP A 102 -17.09 9.51 -0.87
CA ASP A 102 -17.04 8.04 -0.87
C ASP A 102 -17.62 7.36 -2.11
N SER A 103 -18.05 8.15 -3.10
CA SER A 103 -18.64 7.60 -4.33
C SER A 103 -18.58 8.59 -5.49
N SER A 104 -18.57 8.07 -6.72
CA SER A 104 -18.55 8.87 -7.96
C SER A 104 -19.77 9.80 -8.15
N ASP A 105 -20.83 9.58 -7.38
CA ASP A 105 -22.06 10.37 -7.43
C ASP A 105 -22.15 11.41 -6.29
N ASP A 106 -21.12 11.51 -5.45
CA ASP A 106 -21.09 12.47 -4.35
C ASP A 106 -21.04 13.91 -4.88
N ALA A 107 -21.77 14.79 -4.22
CA ALA A 107 -21.76 16.21 -4.55
C ALA A 107 -20.41 16.87 -4.20
N GLY A 108 -19.68 16.32 -3.23
CA GLY A 108 -18.34 16.78 -2.81
C GLY A 108 -17.36 16.85 -3.98
N LEU A 109 -17.39 15.86 -4.90
CA LEU A 109 -16.55 15.76 -6.11
C LEU A 109 -16.56 16.97 -7.06
N THR A 110 -17.46 17.93 -6.84
CA THR A 110 -17.65 19.09 -7.70
C THR A 110 -17.61 20.42 -6.96
N ASP A 111 -17.35 20.41 -5.64
CA ASP A 111 -17.33 21.62 -4.83
C ASP A 111 -15.99 22.35 -4.84
N SER A 112 -14.94 21.72 -5.40
CA SER A 112 -13.57 22.23 -5.50
C SER A 112 -12.86 22.41 -4.15
N ILE A 113 -13.33 21.70 -3.11
CA ILE A 113 -12.74 21.69 -1.77
C ILE A 113 -11.96 20.39 -1.63
N ASN A 114 -10.65 20.49 -1.36
CA ASN A 114 -9.83 19.33 -1.03
C ASN A 114 -9.62 19.29 0.49
N PRO A 115 -10.47 18.61 1.27
CA PRO A 115 -10.46 18.73 2.72
C PRO A 115 -9.18 18.16 3.34
N VAL A 116 -8.66 18.86 4.35
CA VAL A 116 -7.64 18.33 5.26
C VAL A 116 -8.21 18.31 6.68
N ILE A 117 -8.55 17.12 7.15
CA ILE A 117 -9.31 16.87 8.38
C ILE A 117 -8.38 16.31 9.47
N PHE A 118 -8.55 16.81 10.68
CA PHE A 118 -7.85 16.45 11.91
C PHE A 118 -8.81 15.64 12.79
N ASP A 119 -8.76 14.32 12.64
CA ASP A 119 -9.58 13.40 13.44
C ASP A 119 -8.99 13.31 14.86
N ASP A 120 -9.36 14.29 15.69
CA ASP A 120 -8.76 14.54 17.00
C ASP A 120 -8.91 13.38 17.99
N ASP A 121 -10.06 12.69 17.90
CA ASP A 121 -10.44 11.58 18.79
C ASP A 121 -10.50 10.22 18.07
N ALA A 122 -10.17 10.17 16.78
CA ALA A 122 -10.23 9.01 15.90
C ALA A 122 -11.65 8.43 15.68
N GLU A 123 -12.73 9.16 15.97
CA GLU A 123 -14.08 8.66 15.71
C GLU A 123 -14.35 8.50 14.21
N ILE A 124 -13.77 9.33 13.34
CA ILE A 124 -13.94 9.22 11.87
C ILE A 124 -13.22 7.97 11.36
N VAL A 125 -11.95 7.79 11.73
CA VAL A 125 -11.16 6.58 11.41
C VAL A 125 -11.84 5.32 11.95
N ALA A 126 -12.41 5.37 13.15
CA ALA A 126 -13.17 4.25 13.71
C ALA A 126 -14.44 3.94 12.91
N GLU A 127 -15.10 4.96 12.35
CA GLU A 127 -16.30 4.79 11.51
C GLU A 127 -15.96 4.25 10.13
N LEU A 128 -14.90 4.75 9.50
CA LEU A 128 -14.48 4.36 8.15
C LEU A 128 -13.80 2.99 8.11
N PHE A 129 -12.90 2.72 9.05
CA PHE A 129 -12.05 1.51 9.02
C PHE A 129 -12.35 0.53 10.14
N GLY A 130 -13.32 0.85 11.00
CA GLY A 130 -13.69 0.03 12.15
C GLY A 130 -12.95 0.41 13.43
N SER A 131 -13.60 0.17 14.55
CA SER A 131 -13.18 0.66 15.87
C SER A 131 -11.78 0.24 16.34
N GLY A 132 -11.21 -0.85 15.82
CA GLY A 132 -9.85 -1.27 16.16
C GLY A 132 -8.77 -0.39 15.51
N ASN A 133 -9.09 0.22 14.37
CA ASN A 133 -8.13 0.94 13.53
C ASN A 133 -7.85 2.36 14.01
N GLN A 134 -8.69 2.89 14.90
CA GLN A 134 -8.54 4.19 15.57
C GLN A 134 -7.20 4.36 16.35
N TYR A 135 -6.45 3.27 16.56
CA TYR A 135 -5.17 3.26 17.28
C TYR A 135 -3.94 3.00 16.41
N VAL A 136 -4.12 2.64 15.14
CA VAL A 136 -3.02 2.16 14.26
C VAL A 136 -3.00 2.83 12.89
N VAL A 137 -4.14 3.35 12.43
CA VAL A 137 -4.20 4.21 11.23
C VAL A 137 -3.86 5.63 11.67
N LEU A 138 -2.70 6.14 11.25
CA LEU A 138 -2.26 7.50 11.60
C LEU A 138 -2.82 8.56 10.65
N GLY A 139 -3.13 8.17 9.42
CA GLY A 139 -3.76 9.01 8.42
C GLY A 139 -4.12 8.21 7.18
N PHE A 140 -4.81 8.88 6.28
CA PHE A 140 -5.02 8.43 4.91
C PHE A 140 -5.27 9.66 4.03
N ALA A 141 -4.79 9.62 2.80
CA ALA A 141 -5.13 10.61 1.80
C ALA A 141 -5.06 10.03 0.39
N GLY A 142 -5.65 10.73 -0.57
CA GLY A 142 -5.60 10.36 -1.97
C GLY A 142 -6.50 11.22 -2.83
N PRO A 143 -6.39 11.07 -4.16
CA PRO A 143 -7.38 11.59 -5.07
C PRO A 143 -8.72 10.86 -4.86
N ASP A 144 -9.82 11.59 -4.86
CA ASP A 144 -11.18 11.04 -4.80
C ASP A 144 -11.99 11.37 -6.07
N GLY A 145 -11.53 12.34 -6.88
CA GLY A 145 -12.17 12.75 -8.11
C GLY A 145 -11.25 12.75 -9.32
N PHE A 146 -11.79 12.27 -10.46
CA PHE A 146 -11.08 12.22 -11.73
C PHE A 146 -11.90 12.74 -12.90
N THR A 147 -11.23 13.18 -13.97
CA THR A 147 -11.89 13.34 -15.27
C THR A 147 -12.42 11.99 -15.77
N SER A 148 -13.40 12.00 -16.67
CA SER A 148 -14.05 10.77 -17.14
C SER A 148 -13.14 9.76 -17.85
N ASN A 149 -11.93 10.17 -18.25
CA ASN A 149 -10.89 9.31 -18.81
C ASN A 149 -9.81 8.91 -17.79
N TYR A 150 -9.95 9.30 -16.52
CA TYR A 150 -9.01 9.06 -15.42
C TYR A 150 -7.61 9.66 -15.59
N GLU A 151 -7.34 10.46 -16.63
CA GLU A 151 -6.00 11.02 -16.86
C GLU A 151 -5.67 12.18 -15.91
N THR A 152 -6.68 12.83 -15.34
CA THR A 152 -6.52 14.02 -14.51
C THR A 152 -7.24 13.83 -13.18
N MET A 153 -6.52 14.06 -12.09
CA MET A 153 -7.09 14.25 -10.75
C MET A 153 -7.73 15.64 -10.67
N VAL A 154 -8.94 15.71 -10.14
CA VAL A 154 -9.70 16.96 -9.99
C VAL A 154 -10.14 17.25 -8.57
N ASP A 155 -10.06 16.24 -7.70
CA ASP A 155 -10.46 16.32 -6.30
C ASP A 155 -9.65 15.32 -5.46
N GLY A 156 -9.51 15.60 -4.16
CA GLY A 156 -8.79 14.75 -3.22
C GLY A 156 -9.00 15.16 -1.76
N GLN A 157 -8.67 14.25 -0.86
CA GLN A 157 -8.95 14.41 0.57
C GLN A 157 -7.81 13.86 1.42
N ALA A 158 -7.61 14.42 2.61
CA ALA A 158 -6.64 13.95 3.58
C ALA A 158 -7.21 13.99 5.01
N PHE A 159 -6.96 12.93 5.77
CA PHE A 159 -7.39 12.79 7.15
C PHE A 159 -6.22 12.36 8.03
N PHE A 160 -6.05 13.02 9.17
CA PHE A 160 -4.98 12.76 10.12
C PHE A 160 -5.57 12.38 11.48
N ASN A 161 -5.28 11.17 11.93
CA ASN A 161 -5.67 10.69 13.24
C ASN A 161 -4.74 11.27 14.30
N CYS A 162 -5.27 12.04 15.23
CA CYS A 162 -4.49 12.66 16.29
C CYS A 162 -4.64 11.97 17.64
N ARG A 163 -5.48 10.93 17.75
CA ARG A 163 -5.87 10.34 19.04
C ARG A 163 -4.68 9.87 19.86
N CYS A 164 -3.73 9.14 19.27
CA CYS A 164 -2.57 8.62 20.01
C CYS A 164 -1.36 9.56 20.03
N LEU A 165 -1.52 10.80 19.57
CA LEU A 165 -0.47 11.80 19.58
C LEU A 165 -0.07 12.10 21.03
N SER A 166 1.23 12.05 21.31
CA SER A 166 1.77 12.31 22.64
C SER A 166 1.32 13.68 23.16
N GLY A 167 0.58 13.68 24.28
CA GLY A 167 0.08 14.91 24.90
C GLY A 167 -1.30 15.34 24.42
N ASN A 168 -1.96 14.58 23.55
CA ASN A 168 -3.37 14.82 23.19
C ASN A 168 -4.26 14.66 24.45
N PRO A 169 -4.97 15.72 24.90
CA PRO A 169 -5.87 15.63 26.05
C PRO A 169 -7.13 14.79 25.80
N ASN A 170 -7.50 14.62 24.54
CA ASN A 170 -8.65 13.84 24.07
C ASN A 170 -8.25 12.39 23.69
N GLY A 171 -6.94 12.11 23.69
CA GLY A 171 -6.34 10.83 23.36
C GLY A 171 -6.24 9.86 24.52
N ASP A 172 -7.09 8.82 24.53
CA ASP A 172 -6.86 7.62 25.35
C ASP A 172 -6.51 6.45 24.43
N CYS A 173 -5.23 6.06 24.46
CA CYS A 173 -4.71 4.98 23.65
C CYS A 173 -4.25 3.80 24.52
N PRO A 174 -4.84 2.61 24.32
CA PRO A 174 -4.58 1.47 25.15
C PRO A 174 -3.13 0.97 24.98
N GLY A 175 -2.63 0.27 26.00
CA GLY A 175 -1.36 -0.45 25.90
C GLY A 175 -0.10 0.43 25.77
N GLY A 176 -0.22 1.74 26.04
CA GLY A 176 0.89 2.69 25.91
C GLY A 176 1.27 2.98 24.46
N ILE A 177 0.34 2.77 23.52
CA ILE A 177 0.49 3.22 22.14
C ILE A 177 0.47 4.75 22.16
N THR A 178 1.55 5.35 21.70
CA THR A 178 1.67 6.79 21.50
C THR A 178 2.58 7.02 20.32
N PHE A 179 2.26 8.02 19.51
CA PHE A 179 3.13 8.50 18.45
C PHE A 179 3.55 9.94 18.72
N SER A 180 4.71 10.30 18.21
CA SER A 180 5.39 11.57 18.42
C SER A 180 4.92 12.65 17.45
N GLU A 181 5.43 13.86 17.64
CA GLU A 181 5.25 14.92 16.66
C GLU A 181 5.96 14.61 15.32
N ASP A 182 7.08 13.87 15.36
CA ASP A 182 7.78 13.44 14.15
C ASP A 182 6.94 12.43 13.37
N ASP A 183 6.27 11.50 14.05
CA ASP A 183 5.31 10.58 13.41
C ASP A 183 4.18 11.36 12.72
N LEU A 184 3.60 12.36 13.38
CA LEU A 184 2.57 13.21 12.77
C LEU A 184 3.10 13.94 11.53
N ASN A 185 4.28 14.55 11.62
CA ASN A 185 4.84 15.29 10.49
C ASN A 185 5.18 14.35 9.32
N PHE A 186 5.75 13.18 9.61
CA PHE A 186 5.99 12.12 8.61
C PHE A 186 4.70 11.67 7.95
N THR A 187 3.66 11.34 8.74
CA THR A 187 2.35 10.94 8.19
C THR A 187 1.78 12.03 7.30
N VAL A 188 1.82 13.31 7.70
CA VAL A 188 1.37 14.41 6.83
C VAL A 188 2.16 14.43 5.51
N THR A 189 3.49 14.31 5.55
CA THR A 189 4.29 14.27 4.32
C THR A 189 3.93 13.05 3.45
N HIS A 190 3.84 11.86 4.03
CA HIS A 190 3.52 10.61 3.35
C HIS A 190 2.14 10.65 2.67
N GLU A 191 1.11 11.02 3.42
CA GLU A 191 -0.26 11.09 2.90
C GLU A 191 -0.41 12.18 1.82
N ILE A 192 0.28 13.32 1.96
CA ILE A 192 0.31 14.30 0.88
C ILE A 192 0.95 13.72 -0.39
N GLY A 193 1.92 12.81 -0.26
CA GLY A 193 2.45 12.02 -1.37
C GLY A 193 1.36 11.25 -2.12
N HIS A 194 0.46 10.58 -1.40
CA HIS A 194 -0.71 9.93 -1.98
C HIS A 194 -1.68 10.91 -2.65
N LEU A 195 -1.99 12.03 -1.99
CA LEU A 195 -2.87 13.06 -2.53
C LEU A 195 -2.36 13.64 -3.86
N ILE A 196 -1.04 13.80 -4.01
CA ILE A 196 -0.44 14.28 -5.26
C ILE A 196 -0.20 13.18 -6.30
N GLY A 197 -0.63 11.96 -6.01
CA GLY A 197 -0.67 10.87 -6.98
C GLY A 197 0.48 9.88 -6.89
N LEU A 198 1.24 9.85 -5.79
CA LEU A 198 2.28 8.86 -5.57
C LEU A 198 1.72 7.65 -4.85
N ASP A 199 2.25 6.49 -5.16
CA ASP A 199 2.04 5.31 -4.35
C ASP A 199 3.26 5.00 -3.48
N HIS A 200 3.06 4.03 -2.59
CA HIS A 200 4.10 3.31 -1.90
C HIS A 200 5.24 2.82 -2.77
N THR A 201 6.32 2.40 -2.14
CA THR A 201 7.46 1.79 -2.81
C THR A 201 8.12 0.74 -1.92
N GLN A 202 8.79 -0.22 -2.56
CA GLN A 202 9.61 -1.24 -1.92
C GLN A 202 11.12 -0.95 -2.05
N ALA A 203 11.49 0.25 -2.50
CA ALA A 203 12.88 0.65 -2.58
C ALA A 203 13.56 0.54 -1.21
N ASN A 204 14.74 -0.06 -1.20
CA ASN A 204 15.56 -0.23 0.01
C ASN A 204 14.87 -0.99 1.16
N GLN A 205 13.89 -1.87 0.89
CA GLN A 205 13.27 -2.75 1.90
C GLN A 205 14.26 -3.46 2.81
N ALA A 206 15.37 -3.98 2.28
CA ALA A 206 16.35 -4.68 3.11
C ALA A 206 17.01 -3.76 4.16
N LEU A 207 17.11 -2.45 3.89
CA LEU A 207 17.56 -1.45 4.85
C LEU A 207 16.48 -1.23 5.92
N ALA A 208 15.21 -1.07 5.51
CA ALA A 208 14.07 -0.93 6.41
C ALA A 208 13.94 -2.12 7.38
N GLU A 209 14.03 -3.35 6.87
CA GLU A 209 13.91 -4.58 7.66
C GLU A 209 15.09 -4.87 8.56
N ALA A 210 16.30 -4.43 8.17
CA ALA A 210 17.47 -4.52 9.04
C ALA A 210 17.30 -3.65 10.31
N GLY A 211 16.42 -2.65 10.22
CA GLY A 211 16.15 -1.67 11.25
C GLY A 211 17.24 -0.59 11.27
N CYS A 212 16.81 0.65 11.25
CA CYS A 212 17.70 1.79 11.44
C CYS A 212 18.09 1.95 12.90
N ASN A 213 19.19 2.66 13.10
CA ASN A 213 19.59 3.15 14.39
C ASN A 213 19.19 4.60 14.55
N ASP A 214 18.01 4.87 15.12
CA ASP A 214 17.44 6.21 15.37
C ASP A 214 18.33 7.10 16.27
N ALA A 215 19.43 6.57 16.82
CA ALA A 215 20.45 7.35 17.52
C ALA A 215 21.53 7.93 16.58
N VAL A 216 21.50 7.57 15.30
CA VAL A 216 22.44 7.99 14.25
C VAL A 216 21.62 8.69 13.18
N ALA A 217 21.71 10.01 13.16
CA ALA A 217 21.04 10.82 12.15
C ALA A 217 21.47 10.41 10.74
N GLY A 218 20.51 10.20 9.86
CA GLY A 218 20.68 9.82 8.48
C GLY A 218 21.00 8.35 8.23
N ASP A 219 20.79 7.47 9.21
CA ASP A 219 20.89 6.02 9.00
C ASP A 219 19.69 5.47 8.19
N CYS A 220 18.60 6.25 8.14
CA CYS A 220 17.34 5.91 7.50
C CYS A 220 16.98 6.77 6.27
N ASP A 221 17.77 7.79 5.93
CA ASP A 221 17.47 8.78 4.86
C ASP A 221 17.30 8.14 3.46
N ASP A 222 17.82 6.93 3.27
CA ASP A 222 17.71 6.21 2.01
C ASP A 222 16.39 5.39 1.92
N ILE A 223 15.64 5.25 3.02
CA ILE A 223 14.31 4.63 2.98
C ILE A 223 13.32 5.68 2.48
N PRO A 224 12.54 5.39 1.42
CA PRO A 224 11.59 6.34 0.88
C PRO A 224 10.58 6.84 1.91
N THR A 225 10.14 8.09 1.71
CA THR A 225 8.97 8.64 2.40
C THR A 225 7.74 7.81 2.07
N MET A 226 7.58 7.37 0.80
CA MET A 226 6.48 6.48 0.40
C MET A 226 6.74 5.00 0.75
N TYR A 227 7.67 4.67 1.64
CA TYR A 227 7.73 3.30 2.14
C TYR A 227 6.49 3.00 3.02
N PRO A 228 5.81 1.83 2.89
CA PRO A 228 4.57 1.51 3.62
C PRO A 228 4.61 1.59 5.15
N GLN A 229 5.78 1.74 5.75
CA GLN A 229 5.97 1.75 7.20
C GLN A 229 6.87 2.91 7.63
N SER A 230 6.50 3.53 8.75
CA SER A 230 7.42 4.44 9.46
C SER A 230 8.44 3.59 10.22
N VAL A 231 9.69 3.63 9.77
CA VAL A 231 10.86 2.99 10.41
C VAL A 231 11.54 4.01 11.32
N ASP A 232 11.85 5.19 10.78
CA ASP A 232 12.31 6.37 11.49
C ASP A 232 11.68 7.62 10.86
N PRO A 233 10.60 8.17 11.47
CA PRO A 233 9.85 9.26 10.87
C PRO A 233 10.68 10.54 10.69
N ALA A 234 11.71 10.76 11.51
CA ALA A 234 12.52 11.97 11.45
C ALA A 234 13.48 11.96 10.25
N ASP A 235 14.04 10.80 9.91
CA ASP A 235 14.92 10.61 8.75
C ASP A 235 14.10 10.38 7.46
N GLN A 236 12.91 9.77 7.53
CA GLN A 236 12.06 9.47 6.36
C GLN A 236 11.11 10.59 5.93
N ILE A 237 11.05 11.71 6.67
CA ILE A 237 10.10 12.81 6.38
C ILE A 237 10.36 13.52 5.05
N SER A 238 11.60 13.49 4.55
CA SER A 238 11.95 14.12 3.28
C SER A 238 12.05 13.09 2.14
N PRO A 239 11.53 13.39 0.94
CA PRO A 239 11.57 12.49 -0.21
C PRO A 239 12.97 11.93 -0.46
N ALA A 240 13.08 10.60 -0.46
CA ALA A 240 14.29 9.92 -0.89
C ALA A 240 14.36 9.91 -2.42
N ARG A 241 15.46 9.37 -2.96
CA ARG A 241 15.71 9.39 -4.40
C ARG A 241 14.61 8.72 -5.24
N ASP A 242 14.01 7.65 -4.73
CA ASP A 242 12.92 6.97 -5.40
C ASP A 242 11.67 7.85 -5.48
N ASP A 243 11.30 8.50 -4.36
CA ASP A 243 10.19 9.45 -4.26
C ASP A 243 10.40 10.66 -5.20
N GLU A 244 11.62 11.21 -5.25
CA GLU A 244 11.98 12.31 -6.15
C GLU A 244 11.73 11.94 -7.62
N VAL A 245 12.09 10.71 -8.01
CA VAL A 245 11.88 10.22 -9.38
C VAL A 245 10.40 10.00 -9.66
N ALA A 246 9.65 9.47 -8.68
CA ALA A 246 8.21 9.27 -8.79
C ALA A 246 7.47 10.61 -9.01
N ILE A 247 7.72 11.62 -8.18
CA ILE A 247 7.09 12.95 -8.34
C ILE A 247 7.54 13.67 -9.61
N LEU A 248 8.82 13.55 -10.00
CA LEU A 248 9.30 14.06 -11.28
C LEU A 248 8.62 13.38 -12.47
N SER A 249 8.19 12.12 -12.34
CA SER A 249 7.50 11.42 -13.42
C SER A 249 6.11 12.01 -13.72
N LEU A 250 5.47 12.61 -12.71
CA LEU A 250 4.16 13.26 -12.82
C LEU A 250 4.28 14.74 -13.18
N TYR A 251 5.10 15.49 -12.44
CA TYR A 251 5.11 16.96 -12.50
C TYR A 251 6.38 17.55 -13.12
N GLY A 252 7.35 16.74 -13.53
CA GLY A 252 8.66 17.20 -14.03
C GLY A 252 9.26 16.36 -15.16
N LEU A 253 8.43 15.60 -15.88
CA LEU A 253 8.91 14.50 -16.73
C LEU A 253 9.88 14.96 -17.81
N ALA A 254 9.61 16.11 -18.44
CA ALA A 254 10.48 16.68 -19.46
C ALA A 254 11.85 17.07 -18.89
N THR A 255 11.89 17.69 -17.71
CA THR A 255 13.12 18.06 -17.00
C THR A 255 13.93 16.82 -16.64
N MET A 256 13.28 15.82 -16.04
CA MET A 256 13.92 14.57 -15.66
C MET A 256 14.47 13.82 -16.88
N ASN A 257 13.68 13.66 -17.94
CA ASN A 257 14.13 12.96 -19.14
C ASN A 257 15.34 13.67 -19.77
N ALA A 258 15.39 15.00 -19.78
CA ALA A 258 16.54 15.73 -20.32
C ALA A 258 17.82 15.56 -19.48
N ALA A 259 17.70 15.40 -18.16
CA ALA A 259 18.84 15.32 -17.24
C ALA A 259 19.32 13.87 -16.97
N SER A 260 18.46 12.88 -17.21
CA SER A 260 18.68 11.49 -16.82
C SER A 260 18.49 10.52 -17.99
N CYS A 261 18.79 9.26 -17.73
CA CYS A 261 18.53 8.17 -18.65
C CYS A 261 17.25 7.43 -18.23
N THR A 262 16.51 6.93 -19.22
CA THR A 262 15.38 6.02 -18.99
C THR A 262 15.73 4.62 -19.48
N VAL A 263 15.37 3.59 -18.74
CA VAL A 263 15.47 2.18 -19.14
C VAL A 263 14.07 1.60 -19.23
N THR A 264 13.74 1.00 -20.37
CA THR A 264 12.43 0.36 -20.58
C THR A 264 12.59 -1.10 -20.96
N GLY A 265 11.58 -1.91 -20.66
CA GLY A 265 11.52 -3.29 -21.09
C GLY A 265 10.16 -3.91 -20.81
N SER A 266 10.04 -5.19 -21.07
CA SER A 266 8.87 -5.98 -20.69
C SER A 266 9.30 -7.35 -20.18
N LEU A 267 8.69 -7.82 -19.10
CA LEU A 267 8.97 -9.11 -18.49
C LEU A 267 7.96 -10.14 -18.98
N THR A 268 8.46 -11.36 -19.25
CA THR A 268 7.61 -12.54 -19.43
C THR A 268 7.98 -13.64 -18.45
N ASP A 269 6.99 -14.42 -18.03
CA ASP A 269 7.18 -15.65 -17.28
C ASP A 269 7.87 -16.73 -18.13
N ALA A 270 8.20 -17.87 -17.51
CA ALA A 270 8.82 -19.01 -18.16
C ALA A 270 7.96 -19.64 -19.28
N ARG A 271 6.68 -19.28 -19.36
CA ARG A 271 5.70 -19.73 -20.37
C ARG A 271 5.54 -18.71 -21.49
N GLY A 272 6.24 -17.58 -21.44
CA GLY A 272 6.18 -16.49 -22.41
C GLY A 272 4.97 -15.56 -22.23
N ARG A 273 4.25 -15.64 -21.12
CA ARG A 273 3.15 -14.71 -20.79
C ARG A 273 3.71 -13.46 -20.11
N PRO A 274 3.05 -12.30 -20.21
CA PRO A 274 3.48 -11.10 -19.48
C PRO A 274 3.56 -11.36 -17.96
N LEU A 275 4.61 -10.84 -17.33
CA LEU A 275 4.83 -10.96 -15.88
C LEU A 275 4.55 -9.60 -15.21
N ARG A 276 3.36 -9.46 -14.61
CA ARG A 276 2.94 -8.31 -13.77
C ARG A 276 3.53 -8.42 -12.36
N CYS A 277 3.48 -7.31 -11.61
CA CYS A 277 3.74 -7.29 -10.17
C CYS A 277 5.15 -7.72 -9.75
N MET A 278 6.11 -7.42 -10.62
CA MET A 278 7.53 -7.47 -10.27
C MET A 278 7.99 -6.09 -9.89
N ASP A 279 8.54 -5.94 -8.70
CA ASP A 279 9.32 -4.78 -8.36
C ASP A 279 10.66 -4.83 -9.13
N VAL A 280 10.77 -3.99 -10.16
CA VAL A 280 11.99 -3.83 -10.95
C VAL A 280 12.83 -2.73 -10.34
N GLN A 281 13.94 -3.09 -9.71
CA GLN A 281 14.83 -2.16 -9.02
C GLN A 281 16.12 -1.92 -9.81
N ALA A 282 16.45 -0.65 -10.06
CA ALA A 282 17.78 -0.21 -10.47
C ALA A 282 18.59 0.18 -9.23
N THR A 283 19.62 -0.61 -8.89
CA THR A 283 20.44 -0.41 -7.69
C THR A 283 21.88 -0.09 -8.03
N THR A 284 22.54 0.73 -7.21
CA THR A 284 23.99 0.94 -7.27
C THR A 284 24.67 0.36 -6.03
N SER A 285 25.95 0.67 -5.79
CA SER A 285 26.60 0.39 -4.51
C SER A 285 26.13 1.30 -3.37
N ASN A 286 25.41 2.37 -3.70
CA ASN A 286 24.80 3.31 -2.76
C ASN A 286 23.28 3.20 -2.83
N THR A 287 22.63 3.00 -1.68
CA THR A 287 21.17 2.85 -1.53
C THR A 287 20.42 4.14 -1.81
N ALA A 288 21.06 5.30 -1.61
CA ALA A 288 20.58 6.62 -2.01
C ALA A 288 20.31 6.79 -3.52
N ASP A 289 20.69 5.80 -4.34
CA ASP A 289 20.50 5.82 -5.79
C ASP A 289 19.51 4.75 -6.27
N THR A 290 18.88 4.02 -5.35
CA THR A 290 17.88 3.01 -5.69
C THR A 290 16.67 3.68 -6.31
N ILE A 291 16.24 3.13 -7.44
CA ILE A 291 15.01 3.53 -8.14
C ILE A 291 14.24 2.26 -8.47
N THR A 292 12.92 2.28 -8.28
CA THR A 292 12.04 1.14 -8.46
C THR A 292 10.91 1.45 -9.42
N TYR A 293 10.29 0.39 -9.93
CA TYR A 293 9.08 0.47 -10.75
C TYR A 293 8.43 -0.91 -10.82
N VAL A 294 7.14 -1.00 -10.55
CA VAL A 294 6.41 -2.27 -10.68
C VAL A 294 6.02 -2.59 -12.13
N SER A 295 6.33 -3.80 -12.58
CA SER A 295 5.99 -4.24 -13.94
C SER A 295 4.47 -4.30 -14.12
N GLY A 296 3.99 -3.70 -15.20
CA GLY A 296 2.56 -3.62 -15.50
C GLY A 296 1.83 -2.45 -14.85
N SER A 297 2.47 -1.61 -14.04
CA SER A 297 1.78 -0.49 -13.37
C SER A 297 1.09 0.48 -14.33
N ASN A 298 1.67 0.72 -15.52
CA ASN A 298 1.05 1.51 -16.58
C ASN A 298 0.39 0.65 -17.68
N ALA A 299 -0.12 -0.53 -17.32
CA ALA A 299 -0.88 -1.37 -18.24
C ALA A 299 -2.13 -0.64 -18.74
N VAL A 300 -2.54 -0.95 -19.98
CA VAL A 300 -3.87 -0.59 -20.48
C VAL A 300 -4.80 -1.72 -20.10
N TYR A 301 -5.91 -1.40 -19.45
CA TYR A 301 -6.84 -2.39 -18.94
C TYR A 301 -8.30 -2.04 -19.22
N THR A 302 -9.13 -3.06 -19.15
CA THR A 302 -10.58 -2.92 -19.07
C THR A 302 -11.01 -3.43 -17.71
N ASP A 303 -11.52 -2.51 -16.91
CA ASP A 303 -12.13 -2.77 -15.61
C ASP A 303 -13.52 -3.41 -15.83
N SER A 304 -13.57 -4.72 -15.73
CA SER A 304 -14.70 -5.53 -16.19
C SER A 304 -15.76 -5.74 -15.10
N ASP A 305 -15.37 -5.61 -13.84
CA ASP A 305 -16.20 -5.72 -12.65
C ASP A 305 -16.42 -4.38 -11.93
N SER A 306 -15.80 -3.31 -12.42
CA SER A 306 -15.93 -1.94 -11.91
C SER A 306 -15.32 -1.74 -10.52
N ASP A 307 -14.28 -2.49 -10.20
CA ASP A 307 -13.48 -2.30 -8.98
C ASP A 307 -12.40 -1.22 -9.14
N GLY A 308 -12.12 -0.81 -10.38
CA GLY A 308 -11.12 0.19 -10.71
C GLY A 308 -9.72 -0.39 -10.86
N TYR A 309 -9.58 -1.71 -10.95
CA TYR A 309 -8.32 -2.42 -10.94
C TYR A 309 -8.04 -3.10 -12.28
N SER A 310 -6.82 -3.64 -12.37
CA SER A 310 -6.28 -4.25 -13.58
C SER A 310 -5.62 -5.60 -13.29
N ASP A 311 -5.82 -6.07 -12.08
CA ASP A 311 -5.21 -7.23 -11.44
C ASP A 311 -5.89 -8.52 -11.91
N ASP A 312 -7.16 -8.43 -12.30
CA ASP A 312 -8.00 -9.54 -12.68
C ASP A 312 -7.65 -10.16 -14.05
N ASP A 313 -8.18 -11.37 -14.26
CA ASP A 313 -7.87 -12.18 -15.43
C ASP A 313 -8.52 -11.64 -16.70
N GLY A 314 -7.68 -11.27 -17.67
CA GLY A 314 -8.12 -10.76 -18.96
C GLY A 314 -8.43 -9.26 -18.99
N GLU A 315 -8.27 -8.58 -17.86
CA GLU A 315 -8.44 -7.13 -17.77
C GLU A 315 -7.28 -6.38 -18.39
N CYS A 316 -6.05 -6.87 -18.18
CA CYS A 316 -4.90 -6.27 -18.84
C CYS A 316 -4.90 -6.57 -20.35
N THR A 317 -5.04 -5.50 -21.15
CA THR A 317 -5.14 -5.59 -22.61
C THR A 317 -3.81 -5.30 -23.32
N SER A 318 -2.93 -4.49 -22.71
CA SER A 318 -1.58 -4.26 -23.24
C SER A 318 -0.61 -3.74 -22.16
N SER A 319 0.69 -3.85 -22.42
CA SER A 319 1.77 -3.41 -21.51
C SER A 319 1.81 -4.11 -20.14
N CYS A 320 1.17 -5.28 -20.01
CA CYS A 320 1.06 -6.04 -18.75
C CYS A 320 2.41 -6.42 -18.12
N GLY A 321 3.46 -6.65 -18.92
CA GLY A 321 4.80 -6.94 -18.39
C GLY A 321 5.73 -5.73 -18.39
N ALA A 322 5.26 -4.56 -18.84
CA ALA A 322 6.13 -3.44 -19.15
C ALA A 322 6.67 -2.77 -17.89
N PHE A 323 7.92 -2.33 -17.94
CA PHE A 323 8.52 -1.50 -16.88
C PHE A 323 9.22 -0.29 -17.48
N THR A 324 9.25 0.82 -16.72
CA THR A 324 9.92 2.06 -17.12
C THR A 324 10.68 2.66 -15.94
N LEU A 325 11.98 2.37 -15.87
CA LEU A 325 12.89 2.95 -14.90
C LEU A 325 13.39 4.31 -15.38
N ARG A 326 12.96 5.39 -14.74
CA ARG A 326 13.35 6.78 -15.06
C ARG A 326 14.39 7.31 -14.09
N GLY A 327 14.98 8.47 -14.37
CA GLY A 327 15.81 9.16 -13.37
C GLY A 327 17.20 8.58 -13.15
N LEU A 328 17.64 7.60 -13.96
CA LEU A 328 18.96 6.97 -13.82
C LEU A 328 20.06 7.95 -14.20
N SER A 329 20.97 8.22 -13.26
CA SER A 329 22.13 9.08 -13.50
C SER A 329 23.11 8.46 -14.53
N PRO A 330 23.44 9.14 -15.65
CA PRO A 330 24.34 8.61 -16.68
C PRO A 330 25.78 8.30 -16.22
N SER A 331 26.20 8.89 -15.10
CA SER A 331 27.54 8.69 -14.52
C SER A 331 27.66 7.45 -13.65
N LYS A 332 26.55 6.76 -13.36
CA LYS A 332 26.50 5.60 -12.47
C LYS A 332 26.32 4.31 -13.26
N THR A 333 26.68 3.21 -12.61
CA THR A 333 26.39 1.85 -13.11
C THR A 333 25.33 1.24 -12.23
N TYR A 334 24.25 0.76 -12.84
CA TYR A 334 23.12 0.15 -12.14
C TYR A 334 23.07 -1.35 -12.42
N THR A 335 22.73 -2.11 -11.40
CA THR A 335 22.25 -3.48 -11.56
C THR A 335 20.73 -3.46 -11.51
N VAL A 336 20.09 -3.89 -12.59
CA VAL A 336 18.63 -3.98 -12.67
C VAL A 336 18.21 -5.38 -12.25
N ARG A 337 17.36 -5.47 -11.23
CA ARG A 337 16.83 -6.72 -10.70
C ARG A 337 15.31 -6.68 -10.68
N ALA A 338 14.68 -7.81 -10.97
CA ALA A 338 13.26 -8.02 -10.69
C ALA A 338 13.13 -8.82 -9.40
N ARG A 339 12.20 -8.42 -8.55
CA ARG A 339 11.86 -9.09 -7.29
C ARG A 339 10.34 -9.18 -7.16
N PRO A 340 9.80 -10.17 -6.44
CA PRO A 340 8.39 -10.13 -6.08
C PRO A 340 8.13 -8.91 -5.19
N VAL A 341 6.97 -8.28 -5.38
CA VAL A 341 6.37 -7.42 -4.36
C VAL A 341 6.15 -8.23 -3.08
N ASP A 342 6.22 -7.58 -1.92
CA ASP A 342 6.05 -8.26 -0.65
C ASP A 342 4.58 -8.59 -0.45
N ALA A 343 4.28 -9.83 -0.07
CA ALA A 343 2.91 -10.28 0.12
C ALA A 343 2.21 -9.59 1.30
N ASP A 344 2.96 -8.93 2.20
CA ASP A 344 2.39 -8.08 3.24
C ASP A 344 1.97 -6.69 2.70
N TRP A 345 2.39 -6.31 1.48
CA TRP A 345 2.13 -5.01 0.85
C TRP A 345 1.35 -5.16 -0.46
N ILE A 346 0.27 -5.92 -0.41
CA ILE A 346 -0.71 -6.07 -1.51
C ILE A 346 -2.15 -5.85 -1.01
N SER A 347 -2.30 -5.11 0.09
CA SER A 347 -3.61 -4.78 0.68
C SER A 347 -3.63 -3.28 0.98
N GLY A 348 -4.12 -2.84 2.15
CA GLY A 348 -4.33 -1.42 2.45
C GLY A 348 -3.11 -0.49 2.25
N SER A 349 -1.90 -1.01 2.43
CA SER A 349 -0.64 -0.33 2.07
C SER A 349 0.07 -1.06 0.92
N SER A 350 -0.63 -1.22 -0.20
CA SER A 350 -0.13 -2.00 -1.33
C SER A 350 0.99 -1.30 -2.09
N VAL A 351 1.75 -2.12 -2.81
CA VAL A 351 2.90 -1.78 -3.65
C VAL A 351 2.57 -2.39 -5.02
N GLY A 352 1.89 -1.63 -5.89
CA GLY A 352 1.39 -2.17 -7.16
C GLY A 352 -0.08 -2.59 -7.09
N PRO A 353 -0.81 -2.58 -8.23
CA PRO A 353 -2.15 -3.15 -8.34
C PRO A 353 -2.03 -4.67 -8.42
N CYS A 354 -1.64 -5.24 -7.28
CA CYS A 354 -1.06 -6.55 -7.18
C CYS A 354 -1.87 -7.41 -6.24
N VAL A 355 -2.16 -8.64 -6.68
CA VAL A 355 -2.86 -9.63 -5.87
C VAL A 355 -2.03 -10.87 -5.61
N HIS A 356 -2.41 -11.60 -4.56
CA HIS A 356 -1.65 -12.75 -4.05
C HIS A 356 -1.36 -13.81 -5.13
N GLY A 357 -2.32 -14.03 -6.05
CA GLY A 357 -2.17 -14.98 -7.16
C GLY A 357 -1.00 -14.65 -8.09
N GLN A 358 -0.69 -13.36 -8.28
CA GLN A 358 0.38 -12.91 -9.18
C GLN A 358 1.78 -13.09 -8.58
N LEU A 359 1.91 -13.09 -7.25
CA LEU A 359 3.20 -13.22 -6.54
C LEU A 359 3.70 -14.68 -6.44
N THR A 360 2.85 -15.65 -6.73
CA THR A 360 3.19 -17.08 -6.56
C THR A 360 4.17 -17.58 -7.63
N GLY A 361 5.24 -18.25 -7.21
CA GLY A 361 6.23 -18.84 -8.14
C GLY A 361 7.14 -17.82 -8.82
N VAL A 362 7.25 -16.63 -8.24
CA VAL A 362 8.12 -15.54 -8.68
C VAL A 362 9.50 -15.65 -8.01
N GLN A 363 10.57 -15.33 -8.75
CA GLN A 363 11.95 -15.40 -8.29
C GLN A 363 12.66 -14.05 -8.41
N VAL A 364 13.68 -13.84 -7.58
CA VAL A 364 14.58 -12.69 -7.72
C VAL A 364 15.55 -12.96 -8.87
N GLU A 365 15.57 -12.06 -9.86
CA GLU A 365 16.37 -12.24 -11.07
C GLU A 365 17.14 -10.96 -11.43
N THR A 366 18.39 -11.10 -11.87
CA THR A 366 19.15 -9.97 -12.42
C THR A 366 18.86 -9.85 -13.91
N LEU A 367 18.24 -8.74 -14.31
CA LEU A 367 17.78 -8.51 -15.67
C LEU A 367 18.89 -7.94 -16.57
N ALA A 368 19.62 -6.95 -16.05
CA ALA A 368 20.62 -6.22 -16.83
C ALA A 368 21.64 -5.53 -15.92
N THR A 369 22.78 -5.17 -16.52
CA THR A 369 23.72 -4.18 -15.95
C THR A 369 23.79 -2.99 -16.87
N ILE A 370 23.37 -1.83 -16.37
CA ILE A 370 23.37 -0.57 -17.11
C ILE A 370 24.65 0.16 -16.75
N THR A 371 25.65 0.11 -17.62
CA THR A 371 26.95 0.71 -17.36
C THR A 371 26.96 2.22 -17.58
N SER A 372 27.86 2.92 -16.89
CA SER A 372 28.12 4.34 -17.15
C SER A 372 28.49 4.54 -18.63
N GLY A 373 27.75 5.39 -19.33
CA GLY A 373 27.95 5.66 -20.77
C GLY A 373 27.12 4.82 -21.75
N THR A 374 26.51 3.70 -21.32
CA THR A 374 25.42 3.06 -22.09
C THR A 374 24.08 3.76 -21.85
N CYS A 375 23.92 4.34 -20.66
CA CYS A 375 22.88 5.31 -20.37
C CYS A 375 23.39 6.72 -20.64
N VAL A 376 22.64 7.51 -21.41
CA VAL A 376 22.97 8.91 -21.74
C VAL A 376 21.79 9.78 -21.34
N ALA A 377 22.06 10.99 -20.83
CA ALA A 377 21.01 11.97 -20.52
C ALA A 377 20.13 12.23 -21.76
N GLY A 378 18.80 12.23 -21.60
CA GLY A 378 17.88 12.39 -22.73
C GLY A 378 17.62 11.12 -23.53
N ALA A 379 18.28 10.00 -23.24
CA ALA A 379 18.15 8.77 -24.00
C ALA A 379 17.32 7.71 -23.26
N THR A 380 16.62 6.90 -24.06
CA THR A 380 15.93 5.70 -23.60
C THR A 380 16.71 4.46 -24.04
N SER A 381 17.07 3.60 -23.09
CA SER A 381 17.68 2.30 -23.33
C SER A 381 16.61 1.21 -23.25
N ALA A 382 16.13 0.75 -24.41
CA ALA A 382 15.16 -0.33 -24.50
C ALA A 382 15.84 -1.70 -24.37
N GLN A 383 15.49 -2.45 -23.33
CA GLN A 383 15.95 -3.82 -23.10
C GLN A 383 15.16 -4.86 -23.91
N GLY A 384 14.03 -4.47 -24.50
CA GLY A 384 13.12 -5.39 -25.20
C GLY A 384 12.36 -6.28 -24.23
N THR A 385 11.98 -7.48 -24.70
CA THR A 385 11.32 -8.50 -23.88
C THR A 385 12.36 -9.37 -23.20
N ILE A 386 12.28 -9.49 -21.88
CA ILE A 386 13.17 -10.29 -21.05
C ILE A 386 12.35 -11.47 -20.50
N SER A 387 12.73 -12.68 -20.89
CA SER A 387 12.14 -13.89 -20.34
C SER A 387 12.79 -14.24 -19.00
N THR A 388 11.96 -14.47 -17.99
CA THR A 388 12.36 -14.82 -16.63
C THR A 388 12.18 -16.32 -16.40
N SER A 389 12.75 -16.81 -15.30
CA SER A 389 12.48 -18.15 -14.78
C SER A 389 11.21 -18.24 -13.93
N SER A 390 10.62 -17.10 -13.60
CA SER A 390 9.40 -16.98 -12.80
C SER A 390 8.19 -17.60 -13.51
N CYS A 391 7.27 -18.20 -12.74
CA CYS A 391 6.04 -18.82 -13.26
C CYS A 391 4.75 -18.04 -12.91
N GLY A 392 4.86 -16.91 -12.19
CA GLY A 392 3.74 -16.08 -11.71
C GLY A 392 3.28 -15.00 -12.70
N GLY A 393 2.56 -13.99 -12.20
CA GLY A 393 2.23 -12.73 -12.93
C GLY A 393 0.90 -12.65 -13.66
N ASP A 394 0.19 -13.76 -13.85
CA ASP A 394 -1.10 -13.80 -14.55
C ASP A 394 -1.93 -14.97 -13.98
N ILE A 395 -3.06 -14.64 -13.35
CA ILE A 395 -3.91 -15.50 -12.49
C ILE A 395 -4.48 -16.67 -13.33
N SER A 396 -4.54 -16.50 -14.65
CA SER A 396 -5.16 -17.39 -15.62
C SER A 396 -4.49 -18.75 -15.87
N ALA A 397 -3.38 -19.12 -15.22
CA ALA A 397 -2.72 -20.40 -15.54
C ALA A 397 -2.22 -21.22 -14.34
N ALA A 398 -3.15 -21.62 -13.48
CA ALA A 398 -3.06 -22.95 -12.88
C ALA A 398 -3.32 -24.09 -13.90
N SER A 399 -3.85 -23.82 -15.12
CA SER A 399 -4.35 -24.87 -16.03
C SER A 399 -3.63 -25.03 -17.38
N GLY A 400 -2.43 -24.48 -17.56
CA GLY A 400 -1.83 -24.28 -18.90
C GLY A 400 -0.62 -25.15 -19.30
N CYS A 401 -0.32 -26.27 -18.62
CA CYS A 401 0.83 -27.11 -19.02
C CYS A 401 0.47 -27.98 -20.25
N THR A 402 0.88 -27.58 -21.45
CA THR A 402 0.80 -28.44 -22.65
C THR A 402 2.18 -28.96 -23.03
N GLY A 403 2.63 -29.98 -22.31
CA GLY A 403 3.76 -30.81 -22.73
C GLY A 403 3.37 -31.67 -23.93
N THR A 404 4.12 -31.55 -25.02
CA THR A 404 3.92 -32.40 -26.20
C THR A 404 4.49 -33.80 -25.96
N THR A 405 3.63 -34.80 -26.15
CA THR A 405 3.90 -36.24 -26.38
C THR A 405 4.57 -37.05 -25.24
N GLY A 406 3.76 -37.85 -24.53
CA GLY A 406 4.20 -39.12 -23.91
C GLY A 406 3.56 -39.44 -22.56
N ASP A 407 2.70 -40.47 -22.55
CA ASP A 407 2.11 -41.21 -21.42
C ASP A 407 1.28 -40.47 -20.35
N PHE A 408 -0.02 -40.77 -20.35
CA PHE A 408 -0.98 -40.42 -19.32
C PHE A 408 -1.05 -41.54 -18.26
N ASP A 409 -0.26 -41.40 -17.20
CA ASP A 409 -0.57 -42.02 -15.91
C ASP A 409 -0.91 -40.88 -14.93
N GLY A 410 -2.14 -40.89 -14.41
CA GLY A 410 -2.82 -39.77 -13.75
C GLY A 410 -2.25 -39.30 -12.41
N ASP A 411 -1.05 -38.76 -12.40
CA ASP A 411 -0.41 -38.04 -11.27
C ASP A 411 0.48 -36.85 -11.71
N GLY A 412 0.27 -36.29 -12.92
CA GLY A 412 1.22 -35.34 -13.52
C GLY A 412 0.60 -34.09 -14.12
N ASP A 413 0.39 -33.06 -13.31
CA ASP A 413 0.25 -31.66 -13.75
C ASP A 413 1.17 -30.80 -12.86
N THR A 414 2.49 -30.95 -13.01
CA THR A 414 3.46 -30.17 -12.20
C THR A 414 4.81 -29.91 -12.89
N GLU A 415 5.07 -30.37 -14.11
CA GLU A 415 6.45 -30.42 -14.63
C GLU A 415 7.03 -29.10 -15.18
N CYS A 416 6.23 -28.07 -15.48
CA CYS A 416 6.81 -26.80 -15.95
C CYS A 416 7.32 -25.89 -14.82
N CYS A 417 6.94 -26.14 -13.55
CA CYS A 417 7.28 -25.27 -12.41
C CYS A 417 7.61 -26.06 -11.12
N SER A 418 7.98 -27.34 -11.21
CA SER A 418 8.50 -28.15 -10.08
C SER A 418 10.02 -28.31 -10.13
N GLY A 419 10.73 -27.21 -10.42
CA GLY A 419 12.17 -27.13 -10.21
C GLY A 419 12.45 -26.79 -8.74
N ASP A 420 12.83 -27.80 -7.97
CA ASP A 420 13.42 -27.77 -6.63
C ASP A 420 13.51 -26.38 -5.96
N ALA A 421 12.67 -26.18 -4.94
CA ALA A 421 13.00 -25.33 -3.80
C ALA A 421 14.23 -25.94 -3.08
N ALA A 422 15.41 -25.82 -3.69
CA ALA A 422 16.65 -26.25 -3.10
C ALA A 422 17.08 -25.22 -2.05
N GLY A 423 16.64 -25.43 -0.79
CA GLY A 423 17.38 -24.92 0.36
C GLY A 423 16.62 -24.20 1.48
N VAL A 424 15.30 -24.40 1.66
CA VAL A 424 14.63 -23.94 2.90
C VAL A 424 14.37 -25.15 3.80
N ASP A 425 15.10 -25.20 4.91
CA ASP A 425 15.06 -26.23 5.95
C ASP A 425 13.65 -26.32 6.59
N GLY A 426 12.83 -27.24 6.08
CA GLY A 426 12.19 -28.30 6.89
C GLY A 426 11.27 -27.96 8.07
N SER A 427 10.85 -26.71 8.31
CA SER A 427 9.97 -26.40 9.46
C SER A 427 8.95 -25.28 9.21
N SER A 428 8.04 -25.44 8.25
CA SER A 428 6.70 -24.81 8.31
C SER A 428 5.83 -25.24 7.11
N THR A 429 5.22 -26.42 7.18
CA THR A 429 4.13 -26.80 6.26
C THR A 429 2.92 -27.20 7.06
N LEU A 430 2.13 -26.19 7.47
CA LEU A 430 0.75 -26.36 7.93
C LEU A 430 0.00 -25.02 7.89
N VAL A 431 -0.12 -24.43 6.70
CA VAL A 431 -1.18 -23.46 6.41
C VAL A 431 -1.71 -23.77 5.01
N ARG A 432 -2.82 -24.50 4.95
CA ARG A 432 -3.59 -24.66 3.71
C ARG A 432 -5.07 -24.75 4.07
N ALA A 433 -5.84 -23.90 3.41
CA ALA A 433 -7.30 -23.82 3.34
C ALA A 433 -8.04 -23.22 4.54
N LEU A 434 -7.98 -21.89 4.69
CA LEU A 434 -9.04 -21.05 5.26
C LEU A 434 -8.88 -19.61 4.76
N THR A 435 -9.31 -19.28 3.53
CA THR A 435 -9.71 -17.91 3.09
C THR A 435 -10.20 -17.99 1.64
N ASP A 436 -11.51 -18.20 1.45
CA ASP A 436 -12.24 -17.86 0.21
C ASP A 436 -13.37 -16.87 0.57
N ASP A 437 -13.13 -16.00 1.56
CA ASP A 437 -14.13 -15.03 2.05
C ASP A 437 -13.37 -13.78 2.51
N GLU A 438 -13.27 -12.80 1.61
CA GLU A 438 -12.42 -11.61 1.75
C GLU A 438 -12.83 -10.70 2.93
N ASP A 439 -14.08 -10.79 3.40
CA ASP A 439 -14.56 -10.04 4.55
C ASP A 439 -14.00 -10.52 5.90
N GLN A 440 -13.47 -11.75 5.99
CA GLN A 440 -13.02 -12.31 7.27
C GLN A 440 -11.51 -12.16 7.52
N SER A 441 -10.71 -11.77 6.53
CA SER A 441 -9.26 -11.63 6.67
C SER A 441 -8.87 -10.38 7.47
N VAL A 442 -9.61 -9.28 7.31
CA VAL A 442 -9.33 -7.97 7.90
C VAL A 442 -9.52 -7.96 9.43
N GLU A 443 -10.62 -8.55 9.94
CA GLU A 443 -10.87 -8.64 11.39
C GLU A 443 -9.87 -9.57 12.10
N VAL A 444 -9.41 -10.63 11.41
CA VAL A 444 -8.46 -11.59 11.98
C VAL A 444 -7.05 -10.98 12.06
N GLN A 445 -6.59 -10.24 11.05
CA GLN A 445 -5.29 -9.56 11.09
C GLN A 445 -5.25 -8.46 12.16
N ALA A 446 -6.29 -7.64 12.29
CA ALA A 446 -6.38 -6.61 13.33
C ALA A 446 -6.37 -7.23 14.75
N GLY A 447 -7.08 -8.34 14.95
CA GLY A 447 -7.09 -9.08 16.21
C GLY A 447 -5.73 -9.71 16.55
N VAL A 448 -5.00 -10.22 15.56
CA VAL A 448 -3.66 -10.82 15.74
C VAL A 448 -2.61 -9.76 16.04
N THR A 449 -2.66 -8.60 15.38
CA THR A 449 -1.75 -7.47 15.63
C THR A 449 -1.96 -6.87 17.01
N LEU A 450 -3.23 -6.71 17.44
CA LEU A 450 -3.57 -6.25 18.79
C LEU A 450 -3.15 -7.26 19.87
N ALA A 451 -3.31 -8.56 19.63
CA ALA A 451 -2.83 -9.61 20.54
C ALA A 451 -1.30 -9.63 20.66
N ARG A 452 -0.58 -9.38 19.55
CA ARG A 452 0.90 -9.27 19.53
C ARG A 452 1.38 -8.06 20.33
N ALA A 453 0.68 -6.93 20.22
CA ALA A 453 0.99 -5.70 20.96
C ALA A 453 0.67 -5.80 22.47
N LEU A 454 -0.38 -6.55 22.84
CA LEU A 454 -0.85 -6.68 24.23
C LEU A 454 -0.16 -7.80 25.04
N LEU A 455 0.28 -8.90 24.41
CA LEU A 455 0.71 -10.10 25.14
C LEU A 455 2.21 -10.38 25.11
N GLY A 456 2.96 -9.80 24.18
CA GLY A 456 4.43 -9.99 24.11
C GLY A 456 4.88 -11.46 23.97
N THR A 457 4.02 -12.36 23.47
CA THR A 457 4.29 -13.80 23.34
C THR A 457 4.56 -14.24 21.89
N PRO A 458 5.49 -15.17 21.64
CA PRO A 458 5.71 -15.77 20.31
C PRO A 458 4.52 -16.62 19.82
N LEU A 459 4.32 -16.66 18.50
CA LEU A 459 3.22 -17.33 17.77
C LEU A 459 3.01 -18.81 18.12
N ASP A 460 4.06 -19.53 18.52
CA ASP A 460 4.05 -20.99 18.70
C ASP A 460 3.10 -21.49 19.81
N ASN A 461 2.71 -20.62 20.75
CA ASN A 461 1.86 -21.01 21.88
C ASN A 461 0.35 -20.84 21.66
N ILE A 462 -0.09 -20.18 20.57
CA ILE A 462 -1.52 -19.90 20.32
C ILE A 462 -2.16 -20.98 19.42
N LEU A 463 -1.38 -21.65 18.56
CA LEU A 463 -1.92 -22.60 17.57
C LEU A 463 -2.14 -24.05 18.06
N ALA A 464 -1.85 -24.39 19.31
CA ALA A 464 -1.88 -25.80 19.76
C ALA A 464 -3.26 -26.37 20.13
N ALA A 465 -4.39 -25.72 19.81
CA ALA A 465 -5.71 -26.12 20.35
C ALA A 465 -6.82 -26.39 19.33
N ALA A 466 -6.50 -26.79 18.09
CA ALA A 466 -7.50 -27.27 17.12
C ALA A 466 -7.20 -28.70 16.65
N THR A 467 -7.96 -29.68 17.12
CA THR A 467 -7.92 -31.06 16.58
C THR A 467 -9.21 -31.34 15.81
N CYS A 468 -9.12 -31.48 14.48
CA CYS A 468 -10.18 -32.00 13.64
C CYS A 468 -9.98 -33.50 13.39
N SER A 469 -10.97 -34.34 13.71
CA SER A 469 -10.97 -35.76 13.33
C SER A 469 -11.97 -36.00 12.19
N THR A 470 -11.52 -36.59 11.09
CA THR A 470 -12.39 -37.06 10.00
C THR A 470 -12.75 -38.52 10.21
N SER A 471 -14.04 -38.86 10.13
CA SER A 471 -14.50 -40.25 9.98
C SER A 471 -15.28 -40.39 8.68
N SER A 472 -14.82 -41.29 7.81
CA SER A 472 -15.45 -41.59 6.53
C SER A 472 -16.68 -42.49 6.70
N SER A 473 -17.86 -41.99 6.37
CA SER A 473 -18.95 -42.82 5.87
C SER A 473 -19.88 -42.02 4.97
N SER A 474 -20.21 -42.61 3.83
CA SER A 474 -21.06 -42.11 2.76
C SER A 474 -22.42 -41.58 3.24
N SER A 475 -22.85 -40.48 2.62
CA SER A 475 -24.12 -39.75 2.71
C SER A 475 -24.15 -38.58 3.72
N THR A 476 -24.08 -37.36 3.17
CA THR A 476 -24.35 -36.03 3.76
C THR A 476 -23.72 -35.72 5.13
N SER A 477 -22.57 -35.03 5.13
CA SER A 477 -21.96 -34.47 6.33
C SER A 477 -21.87 -32.94 6.26
N SER A 478 -22.48 -32.25 7.24
CA SER A 478 -22.11 -30.89 7.63
C SER A 478 -20.87 -30.94 8.53
N SER A 479 -19.83 -30.20 8.18
CA SER A 479 -18.63 -30.03 9.00
C SER A 479 -18.95 -29.12 10.18
N GLY A 480 -18.77 -29.59 11.41
CA GLY A 480 -18.85 -28.77 12.61
C GLY A 480 -17.56 -28.86 13.40
N CYS A 481 -16.85 -27.74 13.56
CA CYS A 481 -15.75 -27.62 14.52
C CYS A 481 -16.34 -27.33 15.90
N SER A 482 -16.06 -28.16 16.90
CA SER A 482 -16.38 -27.86 18.31
C SER A 482 -15.13 -27.46 19.07
N PHE A 483 -15.10 -26.26 19.65
CA PHE A 483 -14.05 -25.86 20.58
C PHE A 483 -14.18 -26.66 21.89
N VAL A 484 -13.11 -27.35 22.27
CA VAL A 484 -13.02 -28.04 23.56
C VAL A 484 -12.88 -26.98 24.66
N LYS A 485 -13.85 -26.98 25.58
CA LYS A 485 -13.89 -26.14 26.78
C LYS A 485 -12.79 -26.60 27.75
N ASN A 486 -11.54 -26.19 27.53
CA ASN A 486 -10.48 -26.41 28.51
C ASN A 486 -10.66 -25.43 29.67
N THR A 487 -11.09 -25.98 30.80
CA THR A 487 -11.27 -25.26 32.05
C THR A 487 -9.89 -25.12 32.69
N PHE A 488 -9.23 -23.98 32.55
CA PHE A 488 -8.05 -23.67 33.37
C PHE A 488 -8.50 -23.26 34.77
N SER A 489 -8.16 -24.08 35.76
CA SER A 489 -8.41 -23.80 37.17
C SER A 489 -7.40 -22.78 37.70
N SER A 490 -7.92 -21.60 38.08
CA SER A 490 -7.48 -20.67 39.14
C SER A 490 -5.97 -20.51 39.42
N GLN A 491 -5.46 -19.28 39.27
CA GLN A 491 -5.35 -18.29 40.36
C GLN A 491 -4.88 -16.92 39.83
N GLY A 492 -5.68 -15.87 40.04
CA GLY A 492 -5.21 -14.48 40.11
C GLY A 492 -5.61 -13.53 38.97
N SER A 493 -6.57 -12.65 39.28
CA SER A 493 -6.99 -11.44 38.57
C SER A 493 -7.98 -11.58 37.40
N TRP A 494 -9.06 -10.82 37.51
CA TRP A 494 -10.25 -10.85 36.66
C TRP A 494 -10.03 -10.06 35.37
N VAL A 495 -10.17 -10.72 34.22
CA VAL A 495 -10.51 -10.07 32.95
C VAL A 495 -11.68 -10.86 32.38
N SER A 496 -12.86 -10.26 32.41
CA SER A 496 -14.06 -10.81 31.78
C SER A 496 -14.03 -10.42 30.31
N ILE A 497 -13.80 -11.39 29.41
CA ILE A 497 -13.97 -11.22 27.97
C ILE A 497 -15.43 -11.50 27.64
N PHE A 498 -16.15 -10.50 27.12
CA PHE A 498 -17.45 -10.67 26.47
C PHE A 498 -17.20 -10.92 24.96
N LEU A 499 -17.55 -12.10 24.48
CA LEU A 499 -17.65 -12.42 23.05
C LEU A 499 -19.13 -12.36 22.66
N VAL A 500 -19.50 -11.44 21.77
CA VAL A 500 -20.85 -11.31 21.22
C VAL A 500 -20.92 -12.10 19.91
N LEU A 501 -21.87 -13.03 19.84
CA LEU A 501 -22.30 -13.74 18.63
C LEU A 501 -23.22 -12.82 17.80
N ILE A 502 -22.95 -12.65 16.50
CA ILE A 502 -24.00 -12.27 15.54
C ILE A 502 -23.91 -13.13 14.28
N SER A 503 -25.06 -13.68 13.90
CA SER A 503 -25.34 -14.51 12.74
C SER A 503 -25.91 -13.69 11.59
N LEU A 504 -25.47 -13.99 10.37
CA LEU A 504 -26.14 -13.90 9.07
C LEU A 504 -27.36 -12.95 8.94
N GLY A 505 -27.18 -11.89 8.15
CA GLY A 505 -28.24 -11.12 7.50
C GLY A 505 -27.63 -9.91 6.79
N GLY A 506 -27.74 -9.85 5.46
CA GLY A 506 -27.13 -8.80 4.64
C GLY A 506 -27.41 -7.40 5.17
N LEU A 507 -26.34 -6.63 5.41
CA LEU A 507 -26.42 -5.25 5.86
C LEU A 507 -26.48 -4.31 4.65
N TYR A 508 -27.67 -3.81 4.39
CA TYR A 508 -27.84 -2.47 3.84
C TYR A 508 -27.43 -1.49 4.96
N PHE A 509 -26.34 -0.73 4.79
CA PHE A 509 -25.96 0.31 5.75
C PHE A 509 -27.04 1.41 5.78
N HIS A 510 -27.83 1.44 6.85
CA HIS A 510 -28.66 2.59 7.18
C HIS A 510 -27.84 3.51 8.09
N ARG A 511 -27.25 4.57 7.51
CA ARG A 511 -26.55 5.63 8.24
C ARG A 511 -27.52 6.28 9.24
N LYS A 512 -27.38 5.98 10.53
CA LYS A 512 -28.09 6.72 11.59
C LYS A 512 -27.24 7.93 11.96
N LYS A 513 -27.70 9.12 11.61
CA LYS A 513 -27.14 10.37 12.17
C LYS A 513 -27.11 10.28 13.69
N LYS A 514 -25.90 10.28 14.27
CA LYS A 514 -25.67 10.40 15.71
C LYS A 514 -26.24 11.76 16.14
N SER A 515 -26.89 11.83 17.31
CA SER A 515 -27.44 13.09 17.80
C SER A 515 -26.29 13.92 18.37
N CYS A 516 -25.80 14.85 17.58
CA CYS A 516 -24.77 15.82 17.99
C CYS A 516 -25.43 16.97 18.75
N SER A 517 -24.81 17.41 19.84
CA SER A 517 -25.35 18.44 20.77
C SER A 517 -24.71 19.79 20.57
#